data_AF-A0ABD3GSA1-F1
#
_entry.id   AF-A0ABD3GSA1-F1
#
_cell.length_a   1.000
_cell.length_b   1.000
_cell.length_c   1.000
_cell.angle_alpha   90.00
_cell.angle_beta   90.00
_cell.angle_gamma   90.00
#
_symmetry.space_group_name_H-M   'P 1'
#
loop_
_entity.id
_entity.type
_entity.pdbx_description
1 polymer ?
#
loop_
_entity_poly.entity_id
_entity_poly.type
_entity_poly.pdbx_seq_one_letter_code
_entity_poly.pdbx_strand_id
1 'polypeptide(L)'
;MEAVSVARSEVFRCVQTSAFTRFEPIHANLSPKLLCAQEDGNGSRGHRLQCSALQQNEPSPWTEKATKGASELLQKAVQLEGRNDKPKVQLSAAGRPRSRNGAPGSIARTFANSLFEFLQYTPLEEENPYTMNNFAAVDEIGEKVPVELISGTIPLDFPPGAYIRTGPNPLFGGKSYKSRLGITRHHWFEGDGMLHALYFDKCDDGYSLFLRFGFLTRPTSSTAVWSHSGRVFAAAEGNLPYEIDISDLRTLGKFNCKGAWPLDNFIAHSKIDPVTNELIFQGMSMKKPYTPPSLTLFLFQSTPFRSQQFHQVVVHGLRSRSPFLNVDINADKRDWYTRGVTVCAPDQEVYDPLVDGALLPYLHEWRFDLKSGTVTERDICEEKEDCMGIEFPRVNDKFVGRKYRYGYAAVADLDKTRKEGGPYYFKVVKFDFSSVETGKGLVKAEFHKHGPYRFGGEPVFVARPGSTEEDDGWIIMFVYDETTAQSEAVIIDARRLSEEPVARIRLPQRVPFGFHGTYVYSG
;
A
#
# COMPACT_ATOMS: atom_id res chain seq x y z
N MET A 1 10.08 1.27 -1.15
CA MET A 1 10.75 1.39 0.15
C MET A 1 9.81 2.28 0.94
N GLU A 2 9.14 1.76 1.96
CA GLU A 2 8.47 2.64 2.92
C GLU A 2 9.56 3.38 3.71
N ALA A 3 9.17 4.52 4.28
CA ALA A 3 10.01 5.22 5.23
C ALA A 3 10.29 4.32 6.44
N VAL A 4 11.53 3.85 6.58
CA VAL A 4 11.95 3.07 7.75
C VAL A 4 12.10 4.06 8.92
N SER A 5 11.08 4.14 9.75
CA SER A 5 11.15 4.84 11.03
C SER A 5 11.79 3.92 12.06
N VAL A 6 13.11 4.05 12.26
CA VAL A 6 13.80 3.42 13.40
C VAL A 6 13.57 4.29 14.62
N ALA A 7 12.79 3.80 15.60
CA ALA A 7 12.59 4.49 16.87
C ALA A 7 13.91 4.55 17.68
N ARG A 8 14.26 5.73 18.20
CA ARG A 8 15.37 5.88 19.15
C ARG A 8 14.99 5.28 20.52
N SER A 9 15.96 4.58 21.09
CA SER A 9 16.09 4.11 22.48
C SER A 9 15.04 3.14 23.02
N GLU A 10 15.35 1.84 22.94
CA GLU A 10 15.49 0.88 24.07
C GLU A 10 15.45 -0.59 23.59
N VAL A 11 15.06 -0.84 22.34
CA VAL A 11 14.98 -2.21 21.77
C VAL A 11 16.36 -2.80 21.40
N PHE A 12 17.41 -1.98 21.27
CA PHE A 12 18.75 -2.45 20.86
C PHE A 12 19.65 -2.97 22.00
N ARG A 13 19.17 -3.03 23.24
CA ARG A 13 19.97 -3.58 24.36
C ARG A 13 20.06 -5.11 24.41
N CYS A 14 19.38 -5.85 23.53
CA CYS A 14 19.37 -7.32 23.59
C CYS A 14 20.32 -8.03 22.61
N VAL A 15 21.30 -7.33 22.02
CA VAL A 15 22.30 -7.95 21.11
C VAL A 15 23.70 -8.05 21.72
N GLN A 16 23.93 -7.55 22.94
CA GLN A 16 25.21 -7.67 23.63
C GLN A 16 25.11 -8.44 24.95
N THR A 17 24.88 -9.76 24.88
CA THR A 17 25.40 -10.75 25.84
C THR A 17 25.14 -12.17 25.32
N SER A 18 26.01 -12.65 24.44
CA SER A 18 26.20 -14.10 24.29
C SER A 18 27.68 -14.41 24.43
N ALA A 19 28.15 -14.35 25.67
CA ALA A 19 29.36 -15.06 26.06
C ALA A 19 29.07 -16.57 25.97
N PHE A 20 29.90 -17.26 25.19
CA PHE A 20 30.18 -18.70 25.23
C PHE A 20 29.29 -19.57 26.12
N THR A 21 28.48 -20.42 25.51
CA THR A 21 28.29 -21.80 25.96
C THR A 21 27.71 -22.64 24.82
N ARG A 22 28.43 -23.72 24.48
CA ARG A 22 27.95 -24.80 23.62
C ARG A 22 26.63 -25.34 24.18
N PHE A 23 25.61 -25.51 23.35
CA PHE A 23 24.57 -26.52 23.59
C PHE A 23 24.17 -27.20 22.29
N GLU A 24 24.19 -28.54 22.37
CA GLU A 24 23.87 -29.55 21.37
C GLU A 24 22.37 -29.57 20.97
N PRO A 25 22.01 -30.23 19.84
CA PRO A 25 20.65 -30.21 19.32
C PRO A 25 19.71 -31.11 20.13
N ILE A 26 18.63 -30.54 20.64
CA ILE A 26 17.59 -31.30 21.35
C ILE A 26 16.60 -31.85 20.33
N HIS A 27 16.80 -33.14 20.02
CA HIS A 27 15.76 -34.04 19.55
C HIS A 27 14.61 -34.10 20.55
N ALA A 28 13.40 -34.25 20.00
CA ALA A 28 12.20 -34.64 20.71
C ALA A 28 12.46 -35.73 21.75
N ASN A 29 11.90 -35.57 22.96
CA ASN A 29 11.56 -36.73 23.76
C ASN A 29 10.31 -36.50 24.58
N LEU A 30 9.44 -37.48 24.42
CA LEU A 30 8.21 -37.75 25.15
C LEU A 30 8.52 -38.06 26.61
N SER A 31 7.50 -37.86 27.44
CA SER A 31 7.47 -38.10 28.88
C SER A 31 7.63 -39.58 29.25
N PRO A 32 8.06 -39.90 30.50
CA PRO A 32 8.50 -41.23 30.87
C PRO A 32 7.38 -42.07 31.48
N LYS A 33 7.33 -43.37 31.15
CA LYS A 33 7.06 -44.48 32.08
C LYS A 33 7.27 -45.86 31.42
N LEU A 34 8.11 -46.66 32.09
CA LEU A 34 8.20 -48.13 32.17
C LEU A 34 8.61 -48.99 30.94
N LEU A 35 9.84 -49.51 31.07
CA LEU A 35 10.26 -50.93 31.14
C LEU A 35 9.96 -51.92 29.98
N CYS A 36 11.09 -52.46 29.47
CA CYS A 36 11.37 -53.83 29.01
C CYS A 36 10.51 -54.48 27.91
N ALA A 37 11.13 -54.76 26.75
CA ALA A 37 11.37 -56.11 26.20
C ALA A 37 11.57 -56.06 24.67
N GLN A 38 12.38 -57.01 24.20
CA GLN A 38 12.85 -57.25 22.83
C GLN A 38 11.80 -57.81 21.85
N GLU A 39 12.20 -57.79 20.57
CA GLU A 39 11.86 -58.69 19.44
C GLU A 39 10.65 -58.41 18.50
N ASP A 40 11.01 -58.19 17.24
CA ASP A 40 10.59 -58.82 15.97
C ASP A 40 9.11 -59.03 15.59
N GLY A 41 8.81 -58.73 14.31
CA GLY A 41 7.83 -59.50 13.53
C GLY A 41 6.72 -58.71 12.81
N ASN A 42 6.89 -58.60 11.49
CA ASN A 42 5.90 -58.74 10.40
C ASN A 42 4.38 -58.80 10.76
N GLY A 43 3.52 -57.99 10.11
CA GLY A 43 2.08 -58.28 10.13
C GLY A 43 1.12 -57.16 9.71
N SER A 44 0.35 -57.44 8.66
CA SER A 44 -0.83 -56.71 8.18
C SER A 44 -1.96 -56.53 9.21
N ARG A 45 -2.70 -55.41 9.13
CA ARG A 45 -4.18 -55.25 9.11
C ARG A 45 -4.61 -53.92 9.73
N GLY A 46 -5.50 -53.21 9.04
CA GLY A 46 -6.04 -51.94 9.52
C GLY A 46 -7.06 -52.11 10.64
N HIS A 47 -7.31 -51.04 11.39
CA HIS A 47 -8.59 -50.77 12.05
C HIS A 47 -8.73 -49.27 12.39
N ARG A 48 -9.99 -48.82 12.34
CA ARG A 48 -10.52 -47.53 12.77
C ARG A 48 -9.98 -47.12 14.15
N LEU A 49 -9.72 -45.82 14.31
CA LEU A 49 -9.66 -45.20 15.63
C LEU A 49 -10.87 -44.30 15.83
N GLN A 50 -11.64 -44.67 16.85
CA GLN A 50 -12.73 -43.91 17.45
C GLN A 50 -12.19 -42.64 18.11
N CYS A 51 -12.87 -41.51 17.92
CA CYS A 51 -12.71 -40.34 18.77
C CYS A 51 -13.34 -40.60 20.14
N SER A 52 -12.51 -40.69 21.19
CA SER A 52 -12.95 -40.48 22.56
C SER A 52 -12.80 -38.99 22.91
N ALA A 53 -13.90 -38.41 23.38
CA ALA A 53 -14.06 -37.02 23.76
C ALA A 53 -13.03 -36.55 24.80
N LEU A 54 -12.40 -35.41 24.54
CA LEU A 54 -11.72 -34.61 25.56
C LEU A 54 -12.67 -33.52 26.05
N GLN A 55 -12.74 -33.39 27.37
CA GLN A 55 -13.66 -32.55 28.13
C GLN A 55 -13.71 -31.10 27.66
N GLN A 56 -14.94 -30.60 27.60
CA GLN A 56 -15.27 -29.18 27.44
C GLN A 56 -14.66 -28.40 28.60
N ASN A 57 -13.80 -27.43 28.29
CA ASN A 57 -13.47 -26.35 29.21
C ASN A 57 -14.66 -25.39 29.31
N GLU A 58 -15.06 -25.06 30.53
CA GLU A 58 -16.17 -24.18 30.83
C GLU A 58 -16.02 -22.79 30.18
N PRO A 59 -17.12 -22.15 29.76
CA PRO A 59 -17.08 -20.82 29.18
C PRO A 59 -16.71 -19.76 30.23
N SER A 60 -15.93 -18.77 29.80
CA SER A 60 -15.54 -17.64 30.65
C SER A 60 -16.76 -16.80 31.06
N PRO A 61 -16.75 -16.13 32.23
CA PRO A 61 -17.85 -15.27 32.72
C PRO A 61 -18.24 -14.12 31.78
N TRP A 62 -17.40 -13.79 30.79
CA TRP A 62 -17.68 -12.76 29.79
C TRP A 62 -18.57 -13.24 28.63
N THR A 63 -18.48 -14.52 28.28
CA THR A 63 -19.29 -15.12 27.20
C THR A 63 -20.77 -15.21 27.59
N GLU A 64 -21.07 -15.51 28.87
CA GLU A 64 -22.45 -15.60 29.37
C GLU A 64 -23.17 -14.24 29.42
N LYS A 65 -22.45 -13.16 29.78
CA LYS A 65 -22.97 -11.79 29.82
C LYS A 65 -23.31 -11.23 28.43
N ALA A 66 -22.51 -11.56 27.41
CA ALA A 66 -22.76 -11.12 26.03
C ALA A 66 -23.99 -11.81 25.41
N THR A 67 -24.18 -13.11 25.66
CA THR A 67 -25.37 -13.85 25.22
C THR A 67 -26.65 -13.44 25.95
N LYS A 68 -26.59 -13.11 27.26
CA LYS A 68 -27.73 -12.57 27.99
C LYS A 68 -28.15 -11.19 27.49
N GLY A 69 -27.19 -10.29 27.24
CA GLY A 69 -27.47 -8.96 26.69
C GLY A 69 -28.09 -8.98 25.29
N ALA A 70 -27.62 -9.88 24.42
CA ALA A 70 -28.20 -10.07 23.09
C ALA A 70 -29.62 -10.65 23.12
N SER A 71 -29.90 -11.59 24.04
CA SER A 71 -31.22 -12.21 24.21
C SER A 71 -32.25 -11.24 24.81
N GLU A 72 -31.86 -10.40 25.77
CA GLU A 72 -32.72 -9.35 26.35
C GLU A 72 -33.05 -8.22 25.33
N LEU A 73 -32.10 -7.90 24.44
CA LEU A 73 -32.34 -6.95 23.34
C LEU A 73 -33.30 -7.53 22.28
N LEU A 74 -33.19 -8.82 21.98
CA LEU A 74 -34.13 -9.54 21.09
C LEU A 74 -35.54 -9.61 21.69
N GLN A 75 -35.69 -9.85 22.99
CA GLN A 75 -37.01 -9.85 23.64
C GLN A 75 -37.65 -8.46 23.71
N LYS A 76 -36.84 -7.39 23.88
CA LYS A 76 -37.34 -6.00 23.83
C LYS A 76 -37.73 -5.56 22.42
N ALA A 77 -37.02 -6.01 21.39
CA ALA A 77 -37.36 -5.73 20.00
C ALA A 77 -38.70 -6.38 19.58
N VAL A 78 -38.97 -7.62 20.04
CA VAL A 78 -40.24 -8.33 19.79
C VAL A 78 -41.42 -7.70 20.53
N GLN A 79 -41.21 -7.08 21.70
CA GLN A 79 -42.27 -6.35 22.41
C GLN A 79 -42.65 -4.99 21.77
N LEU A 80 -41.75 -4.39 20.98
CA LEU A 80 -42.00 -3.09 20.33
C LEU A 80 -42.79 -3.22 19.01
N GLU A 81 -42.83 -4.40 18.38
CA GLU A 81 -43.68 -4.67 17.21
C GLU A 81 -45.19 -4.75 17.53
N GLY A 82 -45.58 -4.69 18.81
CA GLY A 82 -46.98 -4.77 19.27
C GLY A 82 -47.73 -3.43 19.35
N ARG A 83 -47.15 -2.29 19.00
CA ARG A 83 -47.82 -0.98 19.05
C ARG A 83 -47.99 -0.38 17.65
N ASN A 84 -49.21 -0.52 17.13
CA ASN A 84 -49.70 0.23 15.97
C ASN A 84 -49.73 1.73 16.30
N ASP A 85 -48.79 2.50 15.77
CA ASP A 85 -48.99 3.89 15.37
C ASP A 85 -47.90 4.29 14.35
N LYS A 86 -48.29 4.43 13.09
CA LYS A 86 -47.39 4.86 11.98
C LYS A 86 -47.58 6.36 11.72
N PRO A 87 -46.51 7.17 11.60
CA PRO A 87 -46.54 8.36 10.78
C PRO A 87 -46.21 7.98 9.32
N LYS A 88 -47.06 8.41 8.38
CA LYS A 88 -46.81 8.26 6.94
C LYS A 88 -45.73 9.25 6.48
N VAL A 89 -44.62 8.74 5.95
CA VAL A 89 -43.70 9.52 5.09
C VAL A 89 -43.70 8.87 3.71
N GLN A 90 -44.21 9.59 2.71
CA GLN A 90 -44.17 9.19 1.31
C GLN A 90 -42.79 9.51 0.72
N LEU A 91 -42.07 8.48 0.27
CA LEU A 91 -40.93 8.63 -0.64
C LEU A 91 -41.38 8.17 -2.03
N SER A 92 -41.30 9.09 -3.00
CA SER A 92 -41.64 8.88 -4.41
C SER A 92 -40.69 7.87 -5.06
N ALA A 93 -41.26 6.85 -5.69
CA ALA A 93 -40.53 5.80 -6.39
C ALA A 93 -40.11 6.25 -7.80
N ALA A 94 -38.84 6.04 -8.15
CA ALA A 94 -38.40 5.98 -9.55
C ALA A 94 -37.47 4.76 -9.75
N GLY A 95 -38.00 3.79 -10.50
CA GLY A 95 -37.39 2.68 -11.24
C GLY A 95 -36.06 2.05 -10.78
N ARG A 96 -36.12 0.80 -10.28
CA ARG A 96 -35.01 -0.18 -10.40
C ARG A 96 -35.52 -1.58 -10.78
N PRO A 97 -34.75 -2.36 -11.55
CA PRO A 97 -35.19 -3.61 -12.16
C PRO A 97 -35.29 -4.74 -11.12
N ARG A 98 -36.22 -5.66 -11.37
CA ARG A 98 -36.47 -6.86 -10.55
C ARG A 98 -35.28 -7.81 -10.62
N SER A 99 -34.61 -8.02 -9.50
CA SER A 99 -33.75 -9.17 -9.24
C SER A 99 -34.30 -9.95 -8.05
N ARG A 100 -34.58 -11.24 -8.27
CA ARG A 100 -35.01 -12.21 -7.26
C ARG A 100 -33.81 -12.57 -6.38
N ASN A 101 -33.66 -11.92 -5.23
CA ASN A 101 -32.81 -12.41 -4.13
C ASN A 101 -33.70 -12.79 -2.95
N GLY A 102 -33.54 -14.03 -2.47
CA GLY A 102 -34.38 -14.67 -1.46
C GLY A 102 -34.38 -14.00 -0.08
N ALA A 103 -35.34 -14.42 0.74
CA ALA A 103 -35.70 -13.91 2.07
C ALA A 103 -34.54 -13.61 3.07
N PRO A 104 -33.39 -14.31 3.09
CA PRO A 104 -32.31 -13.98 4.04
C PRO A 104 -31.70 -12.59 3.84
N GLY A 105 -31.64 -12.12 2.59
CA GLY A 105 -31.06 -10.81 2.26
C GLY A 105 -31.95 -9.63 2.64
N SER A 106 -33.28 -9.83 2.71
CA SER A 106 -34.20 -8.77 3.14
C SER A 106 -34.18 -8.61 4.65
N ILE A 107 -34.10 -9.70 5.42
CA ILE A 107 -34.07 -9.64 6.90
C ILE A 107 -32.76 -9.00 7.38
N ALA A 108 -31.61 -9.41 6.83
CA ALA A 108 -30.32 -8.79 7.18
C ALA A 108 -30.28 -7.29 6.84
N ARG A 109 -30.89 -6.90 5.70
CA ARG A 109 -31.00 -5.49 5.30
C ARG A 109 -31.95 -4.72 6.22
N THR A 110 -33.09 -5.28 6.57
CA THR A 110 -34.04 -4.66 7.51
C THR A 110 -33.40 -4.49 8.88
N PHE A 111 -32.72 -5.52 9.41
CA PHE A 111 -32.01 -5.42 10.68
C PHE A 111 -30.89 -4.38 10.65
N ALA A 112 -30.08 -4.36 9.58
CA ALA A 112 -29.05 -3.34 9.40
C ALA A 112 -29.67 -1.94 9.37
N ASN A 113 -30.76 -1.75 8.62
CA ASN A 113 -31.49 -0.47 8.55
C ASN A 113 -32.04 -0.06 9.91
N SER A 114 -32.65 -0.97 10.68
CA SER A 114 -33.14 -0.69 12.04
C SER A 114 -32.00 -0.35 13.02
N LEU A 115 -30.83 -0.98 12.86
CA LEU A 115 -29.64 -0.63 13.63
C LEU A 115 -29.11 0.77 13.24
N PHE A 116 -29.10 1.10 11.95
CA PHE A 116 -28.73 2.43 11.46
C PHE A 116 -29.69 3.51 11.98
N GLU A 117 -31.00 3.24 12.00
CA GLU A 117 -32.01 4.12 12.59
C GLU A 117 -31.82 4.28 14.11
N PHE A 118 -31.61 3.18 14.84
CA PHE A 118 -31.37 3.19 16.28
C PHE A 118 -30.11 3.98 16.66
N LEU A 119 -29.03 3.80 15.91
CA LEU A 119 -27.78 4.52 16.09
C LEU A 119 -27.84 5.96 15.58
N GLN A 120 -28.96 6.36 14.94
CA GLN A 120 -29.18 7.66 14.34
C GLN A 120 -28.03 8.05 13.40
N TYR A 121 -27.69 7.14 12.48
CA TYR A 121 -26.66 7.42 11.48
C TYR A 121 -27.12 8.56 10.57
N THR A 122 -26.53 9.72 10.74
CA THR A 122 -26.72 10.88 9.87
C THR A 122 -25.47 11.07 9.03
N PRO A 123 -25.56 11.20 7.69
CA PRO A 123 -24.44 11.62 6.89
C PRO A 123 -23.86 12.94 7.42
N LEU A 124 -22.54 13.03 7.49
CA LEU A 124 -21.90 14.32 7.71
C LEU A 124 -21.98 15.12 6.41
N GLU A 125 -22.48 16.34 6.49
CA GLU A 125 -22.55 17.27 5.35
C GLU A 125 -21.21 18.00 5.10
N GLU A 126 -20.23 17.85 6.00
CA GLU A 126 -18.90 18.43 5.84
C GLU A 126 -18.15 17.82 4.65
N GLU A 127 -17.53 18.67 3.84
CA GLU A 127 -16.69 18.24 2.72
C GLU A 127 -15.48 17.43 3.21
N ASN A 128 -15.30 16.24 2.63
CA ASN A 128 -14.14 15.39 2.86
C ASN A 128 -13.15 15.58 1.69
N PRO A 129 -11.91 16.04 1.93
CA PRO A 129 -10.93 16.27 0.86
C PRO A 129 -10.65 15.00 0.04
N TYR A 130 -10.75 13.81 0.65
CA TYR A 130 -10.51 12.53 0.00
C TYR A 130 -11.66 12.04 -0.89
N THR A 131 -12.73 12.84 -1.04
CA THR A 131 -13.83 12.55 -1.97
C THR A 131 -14.09 13.70 -2.94
N MET A 132 -13.23 14.71 -2.95
CA MET A 132 -13.38 15.93 -3.75
C MET A 132 -12.22 16.06 -4.74
N ASN A 133 -12.37 16.95 -5.74
CA ASN A 133 -11.34 17.25 -6.74
C ASN A 133 -10.75 15.97 -7.35
N ASN A 134 -9.42 15.85 -7.39
CA ASN A 134 -8.80 14.66 -7.97
C ASN A 134 -8.89 13.40 -7.09
N PHE A 135 -9.35 13.50 -5.85
CA PHE A 135 -9.63 12.34 -5.00
C PHE A 135 -11.02 11.76 -5.23
N ALA A 136 -11.91 12.51 -5.90
CA ALA A 136 -13.25 12.03 -6.21
C ALA A 136 -13.21 10.76 -7.07
N ALA A 137 -14.19 9.89 -6.87
CA ALA A 137 -14.30 8.65 -7.63
C ALA A 137 -14.55 8.90 -9.12
N VAL A 138 -14.17 7.94 -9.94
CA VAL A 138 -14.50 7.88 -11.37
C VAL A 138 -15.11 6.51 -11.71
N ASP A 139 -15.78 6.43 -12.86
CA ASP A 139 -16.41 5.21 -13.35
C ASP A 139 -15.39 4.28 -14.03
N GLU A 140 -15.74 3.00 -14.15
CA GLU A 140 -14.97 2.05 -14.96
C GLU A 140 -15.01 2.42 -16.44
N ILE A 141 -13.93 2.06 -17.14
CA ILE A 141 -13.85 2.10 -18.60
C ILE A 141 -13.78 0.64 -19.04
N GLY A 142 -14.93 0.09 -19.42
CA GLY A 142 -15.09 -1.34 -19.68
C GLY A 142 -14.26 -1.84 -20.87
N GLU A 143 -14.39 -1.25 -22.05
CA GLU A 143 -13.57 -1.58 -23.22
C GLU A 143 -12.38 -0.64 -23.34
N LYS A 144 -11.29 -1.09 -23.99
CA LYS A 144 -10.13 -0.24 -24.27
C LYS A 144 -10.56 0.96 -25.12
N VAL A 145 -10.33 2.18 -24.63
CA VAL A 145 -10.64 3.42 -25.36
C VAL A 145 -9.35 3.99 -25.95
N PRO A 146 -9.30 4.37 -27.24
CA PRO A 146 -8.11 4.95 -27.85
C PRO A 146 -7.74 6.28 -27.19
N VAL A 147 -6.45 6.60 -27.18
CA VAL A 147 -5.86 7.75 -26.50
C VAL A 147 -4.92 8.50 -27.45
N GLU A 148 -4.89 9.83 -27.35
CA GLU A 148 -4.11 10.67 -28.26
C GLU A 148 -2.90 11.31 -27.57
N LEU A 149 -1.81 11.48 -28.33
CA LEU A 149 -0.71 12.34 -27.91
C LEU A 149 -1.12 13.81 -28.01
N ILE A 150 -0.80 14.59 -26.98
CA ILE A 150 -0.97 16.04 -26.95
C ILE A 150 0.26 16.71 -27.58
N SER A 151 1.45 16.24 -27.21
CA SER A 151 2.71 16.85 -27.60
C SER A 151 3.85 15.85 -27.50
N GLY A 152 4.92 16.13 -28.24
CA GLY A 152 6.09 15.26 -28.30
C GLY A 152 5.83 14.00 -29.13
N THR A 153 6.68 13.00 -28.94
CA THR A 153 6.60 11.72 -29.65
C THR A 153 7.10 10.62 -28.73
N ILE A 154 6.34 9.52 -28.64
CA ILE A 154 6.82 8.34 -27.90
C ILE A 154 8.01 7.77 -28.67
N PRO A 155 9.19 7.65 -28.05
CA PRO A 155 10.37 7.11 -28.73
C PRO A 155 10.10 5.71 -29.31
N LEU A 156 10.60 5.45 -30.51
CA LEU A 156 10.41 4.15 -31.19
C LEU A 156 11.00 2.97 -30.42
N ASP A 157 11.94 3.22 -29.52
CA ASP A 157 12.56 2.24 -28.63
C ASP A 157 11.98 2.22 -27.21
N PHE A 158 10.91 2.97 -26.96
CA PHE A 158 10.06 2.73 -25.80
C PHE A 158 9.54 1.27 -25.87
N PRO A 159 9.50 0.52 -24.76
CA PRO A 159 9.01 -0.85 -24.82
C PRO A 159 7.49 -0.88 -25.05
N PRO A 160 6.95 -1.88 -25.78
CA PRO A 160 5.52 -2.17 -25.73
C PRO A 160 5.14 -2.74 -24.35
N GLY A 161 3.90 -2.51 -23.92
CA GLY A 161 3.46 -2.94 -22.59
C GLY A 161 2.28 -2.15 -22.07
N ALA A 162 2.09 -2.17 -20.75
CA ALA A 162 1.08 -1.41 -20.06
C ALA A 162 1.65 -0.73 -18.80
N TYR A 163 1.45 0.57 -18.68
CA TYR A 163 1.61 1.27 -17.41
C TYR A 163 0.33 1.10 -16.61
N ILE A 164 0.42 0.43 -15.46
CA ILE A 164 -0.72 0.14 -14.58
C ILE A 164 -0.49 0.73 -13.20
N ARG A 165 -1.53 1.36 -12.62
CA ARG A 165 -1.49 1.92 -11.27
C ARG A 165 -2.79 1.60 -10.53
N THR A 166 -2.69 1.22 -9.26
CA THR A 166 -3.85 1.04 -8.38
C THR A 166 -4.05 2.26 -7.47
N GLY A 167 -5.26 2.42 -6.98
CA GLY A 167 -5.61 3.44 -6.02
C GLY A 167 -7.04 3.26 -5.50
N PRO A 168 -7.37 3.94 -4.40
CA PRO A 168 -8.72 3.94 -3.85
C PRO A 168 -9.65 4.79 -4.74
N ASN A 169 -10.85 4.26 -5.01
CA ASN A 169 -11.88 4.88 -5.81
C ASN A 169 -13.25 4.58 -5.18
N PRO A 170 -13.69 5.36 -4.17
CA PRO A 170 -14.79 5.00 -3.28
C PRO A 170 -16.19 5.26 -3.89
N LEU A 171 -16.50 4.65 -5.04
CA LEU A 171 -17.73 4.89 -5.82
C LEU A 171 -19.03 4.71 -5.02
N PHE A 172 -19.02 3.84 -4.00
CA PHE A 172 -20.20 3.56 -3.15
C PHE A 172 -19.96 3.66 -1.64
N GLY A 173 -18.79 4.14 -1.19
CA GLY A 173 -18.33 3.91 0.19
C GLY A 173 -17.57 5.04 0.87
N GLY A 174 -17.39 6.20 0.23
CA GLY A 174 -16.58 7.30 0.75
C GLY A 174 -17.29 8.22 1.75
N LYS A 175 -18.35 7.75 2.42
CA LYS A 175 -19.22 8.63 3.21
C LYS A 175 -18.80 8.69 4.67
N SER A 176 -18.79 9.91 5.20
CA SER A 176 -18.61 10.18 6.62
C SER A 176 -19.96 10.23 7.32
N TYR A 177 -20.04 9.70 8.54
CA TYR A 177 -21.28 9.58 9.29
C TYR A 177 -21.11 10.00 10.75
N LYS A 178 -22.17 10.55 11.32
CA LYS A 178 -22.32 10.77 12.76
C LYS A 178 -23.36 9.80 13.31
N SER A 179 -23.04 9.18 14.43
CA SER A 179 -23.97 8.32 15.17
C SER A 179 -23.86 8.60 16.67
N ARG A 180 -24.71 7.94 17.47
CA ARG A 180 -24.62 7.97 18.94
C ARG A 180 -23.30 7.44 19.51
N LEU A 181 -22.57 6.64 18.74
CA LEU A 181 -21.29 6.06 19.14
C LEU A 181 -20.08 6.92 18.73
N GLY A 182 -20.32 8.02 18.02
CA GLY A 182 -19.28 8.93 17.55
C GLY A 182 -19.36 9.22 16.06
N ILE A 183 -18.29 9.83 15.55
CA ILE A 183 -18.13 10.23 14.16
C ILE A 183 -17.20 9.25 13.46
N THR A 184 -17.60 8.78 12.28
CA THR A 184 -16.73 8.02 11.37
C THR A 184 -16.49 8.88 10.14
N ARG A 185 -15.23 9.10 9.78
CA ARG A 185 -14.85 9.82 8.56
C ARG A 185 -14.16 8.86 7.60
N HIS A 186 -14.52 8.96 6.32
CA HIS A 186 -13.84 8.20 5.29
C HIS A 186 -12.39 8.66 5.14
N HIS A 187 -11.46 7.70 5.12
CA HIS A 187 -10.06 7.96 4.83
C HIS A 187 -9.69 7.47 3.43
N TRP A 188 -8.75 8.17 2.77
CA TRP A 188 -8.34 7.86 1.39
C TRP A 188 -8.00 6.37 1.17
N PHE A 189 -7.25 5.77 2.09
CA PHE A 189 -6.83 4.36 2.02
C PHE A 189 -7.99 3.34 2.11
N GLU A 190 -9.17 3.74 2.58
CA GLU A 190 -10.32 2.84 2.78
C GLU A 190 -11.14 2.64 1.48
N GLY A 191 -10.84 3.38 0.42
CA GLY A 191 -11.60 3.31 -0.84
C GLY A 191 -11.42 1.98 -1.58
N ASP A 192 -12.44 1.63 -2.37
CA ASP A 192 -12.43 0.43 -3.23
C ASP A 192 -11.26 0.50 -4.23
N GLY A 193 -10.50 -0.58 -4.39
CA GLY A 193 -9.33 -0.57 -5.28
C GLY A 193 -9.72 -0.55 -6.75
N MET A 194 -9.21 0.42 -7.49
CA MET A 194 -9.40 0.54 -8.94
C MET A 194 -8.05 0.61 -9.67
N LEU A 195 -7.94 -0.18 -10.72
CA LEU A 195 -6.81 -0.23 -11.62
C LEU A 195 -6.98 0.76 -12.76
N HIS A 196 -5.91 1.47 -13.09
CA HIS A 196 -5.83 2.36 -14.23
C HIS A 196 -4.69 1.87 -15.13
N ALA A 197 -4.99 1.46 -16.36
CA ALA A 197 -4.01 0.92 -17.29
C ALA A 197 -3.96 1.74 -18.59
N LEU A 198 -2.76 2.19 -18.95
CA LEU A 198 -2.43 2.80 -20.24
C LEU A 198 -1.57 1.81 -21.04
N TYR A 199 -2.12 1.31 -22.15
CA TYR A 199 -1.49 0.34 -23.02
C TYR A 199 -0.71 1.01 -24.14
N PHE A 200 0.45 0.45 -24.46
CA PHE A 200 1.37 0.86 -25.51
C PHE A 200 1.53 -0.30 -26.49
N ASP A 201 0.65 -0.35 -27.49
CA ASP A 201 0.67 -1.39 -28.51
C ASP A 201 1.53 -0.90 -29.68
N LYS A 202 2.70 -1.52 -29.87
CA LYS A 202 3.67 -1.09 -30.88
C LYS A 202 3.17 -1.41 -32.30
N CYS A 203 3.30 -0.45 -33.20
CA CYS A 203 3.01 -0.55 -34.63
C CYS A 203 4.28 -0.24 -35.44
N ASP A 204 4.24 -0.44 -36.77
CA ASP A 204 5.42 -0.28 -37.64
C ASP A 204 6.06 1.12 -37.57
N ASP A 205 5.25 2.16 -37.33
CA ASP A 205 5.63 3.57 -37.33
C ASP A 205 5.39 4.29 -36.00
N GLY A 206 5.02 3.58 -34.93
CA GLY A 206 4.73 4.21 -33.63
C GLY A 206 3.98 3.32 -32.64
N TYR A 207 2.96 3.88 -32.00
CA TYR A 207 2.16 3.21 -30.97
C TYR A 207 0.67 3.50 -31.14
N SER A 208 -0.15 2.46 -31.01
CA SER A 208 -1.56 2.59 -30.68
C SER A 208 -1.71 2.61 -29.16
N LEU A 209 -2.37 3.63 -28.63
CA LEU A 209 -2.51 3.85 -27.19
C LEU A 209 -3.95 3.60 -26.75
N PHE A 210 -4.12 2.90 -25.63
CA PHE A 210 -5.43 2.61 -25.09
C PHE A 210 -5.50 2.84 -23.58
N LEU A 211 -6.64 3.33 -23.09
CA LEU A 211 -6.93 3.47 -21.67
C LEU A 211 -8.00 2.47 -21.24
N ARG A 212 -7.85 1.89 -20.04
CA ARG A 212 -8.86 1.07 -19.39
C ARG A 212 -8.82 1.23 -17.89
N PHE A 213 -9.99 1.27 -17.25
CA PHE A 213 -10.16 1.31 -15.81
C PHE A 213 -11.01 0.13 -15.35
N GLY A 214 -10.60 -0.55 -14.27
CA GLY A 214 -11.33 -1.72 -13.75
C GLY A 214 -11.26 -1.82 -12.24
N PHE A 215 -12.38 -2.16 -11.60
CA PHE A 215 -12.43 -2.43 -10.18
C PHE A 215 -11.86 -3.80 -9.83
N LEU A 216 -11.22 -3.84 -8.67
CA LEU A 216 -10.79 -5.09 -8.04
C LEU A 216 -11.97 -5.71 -7.27
N THR A 217 -12.12 -7.03 -7.33
CA THR A 217 -13.11 -7.70 -6.49
C THR A 217 -12.74 -7.57 -5.01
N ARG A 218 -13.69 -7.12 -4.18
CA ARG A 218 -13.52 -6.88 -2.74
C ARG A 218 -13.01 -8.12 -1.97
N PRO A 219 -12.24 -7.96 -0.87
CA PRO A 219 -11.82 -6.70 -0.22
C PRO A 219 -10.68 -5.92 -0.93
N THR A 220 -10.74 -4.60 -0.72
CA THR A 220 -9.94 -3.48 -1.27
C THR A 220 -8.46 -3.80 -1.47
N SER A 221 -8.02 -4.04 -2.70
CA SER A 221 -6.61 -4.15 -3.09
C SER A 221 -6.10 -2.86 -3.75
N SER A 222 -6.22 -1.76 -3.01
CA SER A 222 -5.98 -0.40 -3.51
C SER A 222 -4.52 0.05 -3.44
N THR A 223 -3.63 -0.68 -2.75
CA THR A 223 -2.30 -0.17 -2.37
C THR A 223 -1.25 -0.31 -3.46
N ALA A 224 -0.98 -1.52 -3.96
CA ALA A 224 0.09 -1.72 -4.94
C ALA A 224 -0.26 -2.73 -6.02
N VAL A 225 0.41 -2.59 -7.17
CA VAL A 225 0.38 -3.54 -8.29
C VAL A 225 1.80 -3.87 -8.72
N TRP A 226 2.06 -5.15 -9.02
CA TRP A 226 3.33 -5.63 -9.55
C TRP A 226 3.10 -6.75 -10.57
N SER A 227 4.09 -6.99 -11.44
CA SER A 227 4.10 -8.15 -12.33
C SER A 227 5.22 -9.10 -11.95
N HIS A 228 4.98 -10.40 -12.05
CA HIS A 228 5.98 -11.42 -11.81
C HIS A 228 5.62 -12.72 -12.56
N SER A 229 6.60 -13.33 -13.22
CA SER A 229 6.42 -14.59 -13.96
C SER A 229 5.25 -14.57 -14.95
N GLY A 230 5.11 -13.47 -15.72
CA GLY A 230 4.05 -13.30 -16.73
C GLY A 230 2.65 -13.03 -16.14
N ARG A 231 2.54 -12.84 -14.83
CA ARG A 231 1.27 -12.60 -14.11
C ARG A 231 1.30 -11.23 -13.46
N VAL A 232 0.14 -10.63 -13.25
CA VAL A 232 0.00 -9.32 -12.60
C VAL A 232 -0.79 -9.48 -11.31
N PHE A 233 -0.37 -8.81 -10.26
CA PHE A 233 -0.97 -8.91 -8.93
C PHE A 233 -1.27 -7.52 -8.38
N ALA A 234 -2.44 -7.37 -7.75
CA ALA A 234 -2.81 -6.21 -6.96
C ALA A 234 -2.93 -6.60 -5.48
N ALA A 235 -2.47 -5.75 -4.56
CA ALA A 235 -2.55 -6.05 -3.14
C ALA A 235 -2.80 -4.84 -2.25
N ALA A 236 -3.14 -5.17 -1.01
CA ALA A 236 -3.24 -4.27 0.12
C ALA A 236 -2.77 -4.99 1.39
N GLU A 237 -2.24 -4.23 2.35
CA GLU A 237 -1.54 -4.71 3.56
C GLU A 237 -2.28 -5.79 4.38
N GLY A 238 -3.62 -5.77 4.34
CA GLY A 238 -4.47 -6.63 5.15
C GLY A 238 -4.95 -7.92 4.49
N ASN A 239 -4.62 -8.17 3.21
CA ASN A 239 -5.21 -9.28 2.45
C ASN A 239 -4.17 -10.01 1.58
N LEU A 240 -4.54 -11.21 1.13
CA LEU A 240 -3.82 -11.88 0.05
C LEU A 240 -3.92 -11.05 -1.24
N PRO A 241 -2.85 -10.99 -2.06
CA PRO A 241 -2.89 -10.34 -3.36
C PRO A 241 -3.93 -11.01 -4.27
N TYR A 242 -4.50 -10.24 -5.18
CA TYR A 242 -5.33 -10.75 -6.27
C TYR A 242 -4.53 -10.77 -7.56
N GLU A 243 -4.57 -11.89 -8.25
CA GLU A 243 -4.09 -11.97 -9.62
C GLU A 243 -5.09 -11.31 -10.56
N ILE A 244 -4.56 -10.55 -11.52
CA ILE A 244 -5.31 -9.74 -12.48
C ILE A 244 -4.90 -10.14 -13.89
N ASP A 245 -5.88 -10.26 -14.77
CA ASP A 245 -5.65 -10.37 -16.20
C ASP A 245 -5.31 -8.98 -16.76
N ILE A 246 -4.07 -8.78 -17.23
CA ILE A 246 -3.64 -7.45 -17.69
C ILE A 246 -4.38 -6.99 -18.94
N SER A 247 -4.97 -7.90 -19.73
CA SER A 247 -5.64 -7.56 -20.99
C SER A 247 -6.98 -6.87 -20.76
N ASP A 248 -7.70 -7.25 -19.70
CA ASP A 248 -9.06 -6.79 -19.41
C ASP A 248 -9.29 -6.33 -17.96
N LEU A 249 -8.24 -6.33 -17.14
CA LEU A 249 -8.23 -5.93 -15.72
C LEU A 249 -9.19 -6.75 -14.83
N ARG A 250 -9.73 -7.88 -15.30
CA ARG A 250 -10.59 -8.71 -14.46
C ARG A 250 -9.77 -9.39 -13.37
N THR A 251 -10.37 -9.54 -12.20
CA THR A 251 -9.74 -10.27 -11.11
C THR A 251 -9.88 -11.78 -11.33
N LEU A 252 -8.75 -12.50 -11.35
CA LEU A 252 -8.70 -13.94 -11.57
C LEU A 252 -8.84 -14.74 -10.27
N GLY A 253 -8.36 -14.20 -9.14
CA GLY A 253 -8.51 -14.83 -7.83
C GLY A 253 -7.39 -14.45 -6.85
N LYS A 254 -7.48 -14.95 -5.62
CA LYS A 254 -6.47 -14.71 -4.58
C LYS A 254 -5.21 -15.55 -4.85
N PHE A 255 -4.05 -14.93 -4.68
CA PHE A 255 -2.76 -15.58 -4.72
C PHE A 255 -2.29 -15.95 -3.31
N ASN A 256 -2.10 -17.24 -3.05
CA ASN A 256 -1.68 -17.77 -1.74
C ASN A 256 -0.57 -18.83 -1.84
N CYS A 257 0.24 -18.77 -2.91
CA CYS A 257 1.29 -19.75 -3.18
C CYS A 257 0.78 -21.21 -3.20
N LYS A 258 -0.42 -21.46 -3.77
CA LYS A 258 -1.08 -22.79 -3.79
C LYS A 258 -1.27 -23.38 -2.38
N GLY A 259 -1.51 -22.53 -1.39
CA GLY A 259 -1.68 -22.92 0.01
C GLY A 259 -0.37 -23.12 0.79
N ALA A 260 0.79 -22.92 0.16
CA ALA A 260 2.08 -22.97 0.86
C ALA A 260 2.31 -21.76 1.76
N TRP A 261 1.64 -20.63 1.50
CA TRP A 261 1.73 -19.45 2.35
C TRP A 261 0.82 -19.61 3.58
N PRO A 262 1.35 -19.52 4.82
CA PRO A 262 0.60 -19.85 6.03
C PRO A 262 -0.24 -18.68 6.58
N LEU A 263 -0.07 -17.46 6.07
CA LEU A 263 -0.78 -16.28 6.53
C LEU A 263 -1.92 -15.89 5.59
N ASP A 264 -2.86 -15.11 6.12
CA ASP A 264 -4.04 -14.63 5.39
C ASP A 264 -3.78 -13.28 4.68
N ASN A 265 -2.53 -12.78 4.72
CA ASN A 265 -2.12 -11.49 4.16
C ASN A 265 -0.70 -11.49 3.58
N PHE A 266 -0.48 -10.57 2.64
CA PHE A 266 0.84 -10.13 2.17
C PHE A 266 0.92 -8.63 2.44
N ILE A 267 2.10 -8.13 2.82
CA ILE A 267 2.37 -6.69 2.71
C ILE A 267 2.32 -6.29 1.23
N ALA A 268 1.87 -5.08 0.92
CA ALA A 268 1.63 -4.71 -0.48
C ALA A 268 2.93 -4.54 -1.29
N HIS A 269 4.07 -4.37 -0.61
CA HIS A 269 5.34 -3.98 -1.20
C HIS A 269 6.30 -5.14 -1.47
N SER A 270 5.90 -6.05 -2.36
CA SER A 270 6.79 -7.11 -2.83
C SER A 270 7.97 -6.55 -3.67
N LYS A 271 9.06 -7.31 -3.74
CA LYS A 271 10.26 -7.02 -4.53
C LYS A 271 10.64 -8.23 -5.39
N ILE A 272 11.35 -7.99 -6.48
CA ILE A 272 11.84 -9.03 -7.37
C ILE A 272 13.36 -8.89 -7.40
N ASP A 273 14.11 -9.96 -7.13
CA ASP A 273 15.56 -9.94 -7.32
C ASP A 273 15.84 -9.97 -8.83
N PRO A 274 16.51 -8.95 -9.40
CA PRO A 274 16.74 -8.87 -10.84
C PRO A 274 17.68 -9.96 -11.39
N VAL A 275 18.39 -10.73 -10.55
CA VAL A 275 19.30 -11.80 -11.00
C VAL A 275 18.65 -13.18 -10.87
N THR A 276 18.06 -13.50 -9.72
CA THR A 276 17.42 -14.81 -9.52
C THR A 276 16.00 -14.85 -10.05
N ASN A 277 15.39 -13.69 -10.30
CA ASN A 277 13.98 -13.52 -10.59
C ASN A 277 13.09 -14.14 -9.50
N GLU A 278 13.55 -14.15 -8.24
CA GLU A 278 12.74 -14.59 -7.11
C GLU A 278 11.84 -13.46 -6.62
N LEU A 279 10.58 -13.78 -6.32
CA LEU A 279 9.65 -12.87 -5.69
C LEU A 279 9.86 -12.87 -4.17
N ILE A 280 10.11 -11.68 -3.64
CA ILE A 280 10.39 -11.40 -2.25
C ILE A 280 9.17 -10.70 -1.67
N PHE A 281 8.54 -11.31 -0.68
CA PHE A 281 7.36 -10.77 -0.03
C PHE A 281 7.33 -11.16 1.44
N GLN A 282 6.53 -10.43 2.21
CA GLN A 282 6.38 -10.62 3.64
C GLN A 282 4.89 -10.61 4.00
N GLY A 283 4.57 -11.07 5.19
CA GLY A 283 3.24 -10.92 5.79
C GLY A 283 3.37 -10.75 7.28
N MET A 284 2.32 -10.20 7.89
CA MET A 284 2.29 -9.91 9.31
C MET A 284 1.07 -10.54 9.95
N SER A 285 1.29 -11.37 10.97
CA SER A 285 0.20 -11.92 11.78
C SER A 285 -0.27 -10.88 12.80
N MET A 286 -1.57 -10.59 12.79
CA MET A 286 -2.22 -9.74 13.81
C MET A 286 -3.02 -10.53 14.85
N LYS A 287 -2.81 -11.85 14.97
CA LYS A 287 -3.54 -12.73 15.90
C LYS A 287 -2.96 -12.62 17.32
N LYS A 288 -3.85 -12.50 18.34
CA LYS A 288 -3.49 -12.44 19.77
C LYS A 288 -2.87 -13.76 20.29
N PRO A 289 -2.09 -13.75 21.40
CA PRO A 289 -1.66 -12.59 22.16
C PRO A 289 -0.75 -11.74 21.28
N TYR A 290 -0.94 -10.43 21.27
CA TYR A 290 -0.09 -9.52 20.49
C TYR A 290 1.34 -9.73 20.95
N THR A 291 2.06 -10.61 20.27
CA THR A 291 3.50 -10.59 20.29
C THR A 291 3.85 -9.21 19.73
N PRO A 292 4.77 -8.44 20.37
CA PRO A 292 5.27 -7.22 19.74
C PRO A 292 5.59 -7.60 18.29
N PRO A 293 5.06 -6.86 17.29
CA PRO A 293 4.92 -7.32 15.92
C PRO A 293 6.16 -8.10 15.56
N SER A 294 6.00 -9.43 15.50
CA SER A 294 7.07 -10.29 15.04
C SER A 294 7.10 -10.03 13.55
N LEU A 295 7.79 -8.95 13.19
CA LEU A 295 8.19 -8.65 11.84
C LEU A 295 8.98 -9.90 11.42
N THR A 296 8.29 -10.80 10.73
CA THR A 296 8.95 -11.93 10.09
C THR A 296 9.63 -11.34 8.87
N LEU A 297 10.78 -10.73 9.14
CA LEU A 297 11.64 -10.11 8.17
C LEU A 297 12.26 -11.25 7.36
N PHE A 298 11.64 -11.61 6.24
CA PHE A 298 12.39 -12.24 5.17
C PHE A 298 13.24 -11.14 4.53
N LEU A 299 14.46 -11.02 5.06
CA LEU A 299 15.56 -10.30 4.42
C LEU A 299 15.81 -10.97 3.08
N PHE A 300 15.57 -10.22 2.00
CA PHE A 300 16.44 -10.36 0.85
C PHE A 300 17.36 -9.17 0.87
N GLN A 301 18.49 -9.47 1.48
CA GLN A 301 19.77 -8.81 1.35
C GLN A 301 19.85 -7.78 0.20
N SER A 302 20.36 -6.61 0.56
CA SER A 302 21.51 -6.06 -0.18
C SER A 302 22.58 -7.14 -0.26
N THR A 303 22.69 -7.82 -1.41
CA THR A 303 23.70 -8.86 -1.76
C THR A 303 23.88 -10.05 -0.79
N PRO A 304 23.71 -11.29 -1.30
CA PRO A 304 24.70 -12.34 -1.14
C PRO A 304 25.27 -12.66 -2.53
N PHE A 305 26.16 -11.80 -3.05
CA PHE A 305 27.05 -12.30 -4.10
C PHE A 305 28.24 -12.95 -3.42
N ARG A 306 28.46 -14.23 -3.72
CA ARG A 306 29.71 -14.96 -3.45
C ARG A 306 30.84 -14.28 -4.22
N SER A 307 31.37 -13.19 -3.67
CA SER A 307 32.75 -12.77 -3.84
C SER A 307 33.15 -11.99 -2.60
N GLN A 308 34.37 -12.24 -2.14
CA GLN A 308 34.99 -11.73 -0.93
C GLN A 308 34.72 -10.23 -0.66
N GLN A 309 34.50 -9.90 0.63
CA GLN A 309 34.63 -8.57 1.25
C GLN A 309 33.56 -7.50 0.95
N PHE A 310 32.39 -7.59 1.57
CA PHE A 310 31.67 -6.37 1.99
C PHE A 310 31.24 -6.49 3.45
N HIS A 311 31.81 -5.64 4.30
CA HIS A 311 31.45 -5.56 5.72
C HIS A 311 30.44 -4.45 5.98
N GLN A 312 30.14 -3.62 4.98
CA GLN A 312 29.24 -2.49 5.09
C GLN A 312 28.10 -2.60 4.08
N VAL A 313 26.87 -2.38 4.55
CA VAL A 313 25.65 -2.24 3.75
C VAL A 313 25.18 -0.79 3.83
N VAL A 314 24.89 -0.17 2.68
CA VAL A 314 24.35 1.20 2.61
C VAL A 314 22.90 1.13 2.14
N VAL A 315 22.00 1.80 2.86
CA VAL A 315 20.59 1.90 2.52
C VAL A 315 20.23 3.38 2.45
N HIS A 316 19.69 3.81 1.32
CA HIS A 316 18.99 5.10 1.21
C HIS A 316 17.50 4.85 1.27
N GLY A 317 16.80 5.67 2.03
CA GLY A 317 15.36 5.57 2.18
C GLY A 317 14.79 6.87 2.67
N LEU A 318 13.47 6.87 2.87
CA LEU A 318 12.79 8.01 3.44
C LEU A 318 12.71 7.85 4.95
N ARG A 319 12.83 8.96 5.67
CA ARG A 319 12.69 8.98 7.13
C ARG A 319 11.75 10.11 7.52
N SER A 320 10.79 9.82 8.38
CA SER A 320 9.99 10.81 9.08
C SER A 320 10.62 11.12 10.45
N ARG A 321 10.39 12.33 10.98
CA ARG A 321 10.89 12.71 12.32
C ARG A 321 10.14 11.99 13.45
N SER A 322 8.91 11.55 13.20
CA SER A 322 8.09 10.79 14.14
C SER A 322 7.60 9.47 13.52
N PRO A 323 7.55 8.37 14.29
CA PRO A 323 6.98 7.11 13.80
C PRO A 323 5.45 7.22 13.59
N PHE A 324 4.96 6.67 12.48
CA PHE A 324 3.54 6.53 12.19
C PHE A 324 2.76 5.67 13.21
N LEU A 325 3.46 4.95 14.11
CA LEU A 325 2.84 4.03 15.08
C LEU A 325 2.47 4.68 16.43
N ASN A 326 2.92 5.92 16.71
CA ASN A 326 2.61 6.65 17.94
C ASN A 326 1.35 7.53 17.80
N VAL A 327 0.33 7.05 17.10
CA VAL A 327 -0.88 7.84 16.83
C VAL A 327 -1.80 7.82 18.05
N ASP A 328 -2.28 8.99 18.46
CA ASP A 328 -3.52 9.06 19.23
C ASP A 328 -4.65 8.53 18.35
N ILE A 329 -5.09 7.30 18.63
CA ILE A 329 -6.17 6.63 17.90
C ILE A 329 -7.50 7.40 17.94
N ASN A 330 -7.61 8.39 18.82
CA ASN A 330 -8.80 9.23 18.98
C ASN A 330 -8.71 10.55 18.19
N ALA A 331 -7.56 10.87 17.61
CA ALA A 331 -7.42 12.06 16.77
C ALA A 331 -8.22 11.90 15.47
N ASP A 332 -8.78 13.01 14.98
CA ASP A 332 -9.39 13.05 13.66
C ASP A 332 -8.31 12.75 12.60
N LYS A 333 -8.51 11.70 11.80
CA LYS A 333 -7.52 11.23 10.80
C LYS A 333 -7.15 12.33 9.78
N ARG A 334 -8.10 13.23 9.46
CA ARG A 334 -7.85 14.37 8.56
C ARG A 334 -6.93 15.38 9.22
N ASP A 335 -7.28 15.81 10.43
CA ASP A 335 -6.52 16.81 11.17
C ASP A 335 -5.12 16.30 11.52
N TRP A 336 -5.00 15.00 11.81
CA TRP A 336 -3.72 14.34 12.02
C TRP A 336 -2.80 14.44 10.80
N TYR A 337 -3.30 14.10 9.60
CA TYR A 337 -2.49 14.15 8.39
C TYR A 337 -2.04 15.58 8.09
N THR A 338 -2.97 16.53 8.14
CA THR A 338 -2.70 17.96 7.91
C THR A 338 -1.69 18.54 8.91
N ARG A 339 -1.81 18.22 10.20
CA ARG A 339 -0.84 18.64 11.23
C ARG A 339 0.53 18.02 10.99
N GLY A 340 0.53 16.73 10.67
CA GLY A 340 1.72 15.95 10.41
C GLY A 340 2.61 16.47 9.27
N VAL A 341 2.07 17.23 8.31
CA VAL A 341 2.84 17.84 7.20
C VAL A 341 3.20 19.31 7.42
N THR A 342 2.88 19.90 8.58
CA THR A 342 3.09 21.34 8.84
C THR A 342 4.47 21.64 9.42
N VAL A 343 5.32 22.42 8.72
CA VAL A 343 6.69 22.73 9.20
C VAL A 343 6.72 23.70 10.41
N CYS A 344 5.72 24.57 10.52
CA CYS A 344 5.29 25.40 11.66
C CYS A 344 4.14 26.29 11.14
N ALA A 345 3.23 26.77 12.00
CA ALA A 345 2.31 27.83 11.56
C ALA A 345 3.04 29.19 11.48
N PRO A 346 2.68 30.10 10.54
CA PRO A 346 3.32 31.43 10.44
C PRO A 346 3.21 32.28 11.72
N ASP A 347 2.27 31.92 12.59
CA ASP A 347 1.83 32.58 13.81
C ASP A 347 2.08 31.75 15.09
N GLN A 348 2.65 30.55 14.99
CA GLN A 348 3.04 29.75 16.17
C GLN A 348 4.51 29.99 16.53
N GLU A 349 4.76 30.53 17.73
CA GLU A 349 6.10 30.62 18.33
C GLU A 349 6.58 29.27 18.90
N VAL A 350 5.68 28.29 19.11
CA VAL A 350 6.00 27.01 19.76
C VAL A 350 5.83 25.85 18.78
N TYR A 351 6.97 25.28 18.40
CA TYR A 351 7.11 24.05 17.61
C TYR A 351 6.88 22.81 18.49
N ASP A 352 5.89 21.96 18.15
CA ASP A 352 5.78 20.62 18.73
C ASP A 352 6.23 19.55 17.70
N PRO A 353 7.47 19.03 17.80
CA PRO A 353 7.99 18.02 16.86
C PRO A 353 7.23 16.69 16.83
N LEU A 354 6.38 16.41 17.84
CA LEU A 354 5.54 15.20 17.84
C LEU A 354 4.28 15.36 16.99
N VAL A 355 3.97 16.60 16.59
CA VAL A 355 2.72 17.00 15.95
C VAL A 355 2.95 17.70 14.62
N ASP A 356 3.89 18.64 14.58
CA ASP A 356 4.12 19.56 13.47
C ASP A 356 5.24 19.02 12.58
N GLY A 357 4.91 18.65 11.33
CA GLY A 357 5.91 18.21 10.35
C GLY A 357 6.46 16.82 10.62
N ALA A 358 5.88 16.13 11.61
CA ALA A 358 6.19 14.78 12.04
C ALA A 358 6.16 13.75 10.90
N LEU A 359 5.29 13.97 9.91
CA LEU A 359 5.07 13.13 8.73
C LEU A 359 5.78 13.67 7.48
N LEU A 360 6.74 14.60 7.61
CA LEU A 360 7.54 15.02 6.46
C LEU A 360 8.67 14.01 6.22
N PRO A 361 8.55 13.11 5.23
CA PRO A 361 9.64 12.26 4.83
C PRO A 361 10.73 13.08 4.15
N TYR A 362 11.97 12.76 4.48
CA TYR A 362 13.16 13.27 3.81
C TYR A 362 14.12 12.13 3.52
N LEU A 363 15.02 12.35 2.56
CA LEU A 363 15.99 11.35 2.14
C LEU A 363 17.08 11.16 3.20
N HIS A 364 17.24 9.91 3.66
CA HIS A 364 18.13 9.53 4.74
C HIS A 364 19.02 8.34 4.33
N GLU A 365 20.23 8.30 4.86
CA GLU A 365 21.21 7.22 4.65
C GLU A 365 21.45 6.46 5.95
N TRP A 366 21.41 5.13 5.88
CA TRP A 366 21.91 4.21 6.90
C TRP A 366 23.08 3.40 6.37
N ARG A 367 24.13 3.25 7.18
CA ARG A 367 25.28 2.40 6.90
C ARG A 367 25.45 1.39 8.02
N PHE A 368 25.27 0.13 7.69
CA PHE A 368 25.38 -0.99 8.61
C PHE A 368 26.75 -1.63 8.45
N ASP A 369 27.59 -1.62 9.48
CA ASP A 369 28.78 -2.46 9.55
C ASP A 369 28.41 -3.82 10.15
N LEU A 370 28.41 -4.85 9.33
CA LEU A 370 28.01 -6.21 9.68
C LEU A 370 29.06 -6.93 10.56
N LYS A 371 30.30 -6.44 10.62
CA LYS A 371 31.34 -7.01 11.49
C LYS A 371 31.22 -6.48 12.91
N SER A 372 31.11 -5.17 13.05
CA SER A 372 31.02 -4.53 14.37
C SER A 372 29.59 -4.52 14.91
N GLY A 373 28.58 -4.69 14.04
CA GLY A 373 27.16 -4.50 14.36
C GLY A 373 26.76 -3.03 14.51
N THR A 374 27.64 -2.08 14.16
CA THR A 374 27.37 -0.65 14.31
C THR A 374 26.58 -0.11 13.12
N VAL A 375 25.67 0.83 13.39
CA VAL A 375 24.93 1.56 12.36
C VAL A 375 25.27 3.04 12.48
N THR A 376 25.66 3.66 11.37
CA THR A 376 25.71 5.12 11.26
C THR A 376 24.56 5.57 10.37
N GLU A 377 24.00 6.74 10.67
CA GLU A 377 22.86 7.28 9.95
C GLU A 377 23.02 8.79 9.78
N ARG A 378 22.54 9.35 8.67
CA ARG A 378 22.63 10.79 8.40
C ARG A 378 21.64 11.24 7.34
N ASP A 379 21.28 12.50 7.41
CA ASP A 379 20.62 13.21 6.31
C ASP A 379 21.64 13.46 5.21
N ILE A 380 21.25 13.20 3.96
CA ILE A 380 22.15 13.28 2.80
C ILE A 380 21.72 14.34 1.80
N CYS A 381 20.73 15.16 2.12
CA CYS A 381 20.32 16.28 1.30
C CYS A 381 20.33 17.57 2.12
N GLU A 382 20.41 18.73 1.45
CA GLU A 382 20.25 20.02 2.15
C GLU A 382 18.85 20.11 2.76
N GLU A 383 18.73 20.65 3.97
CA GLU A 383 17.44 20.94 4.64
C GLU A 383 16.63 22.05 3.96
N LYS A 384 17.00 22.47 2.74
CA LYS A 384 16.19 23.35 1.93
C LYS A 384 15.02 22.56 1.34
N GLU A 385 13.99 23.30 0.93
CA GLU A 385 12.69 22.83 0.41
C GLU A 385 12.73 21.67 -0.60
N ASP A 386 13.89 21.43 -1.23
CA ASP A 386 14.12 20.43 -2.27
C ASP A 386 14.16 18.96 -1.78
N CYS A 387 14.25 18.72 -0.47
CA CYS A 387 14.35 17.35 0.09
C CYS A 387 13.44 17.03 1.27
N MET A 388 12.40 17.84 1.47
CA MET A 388 11.34 17.57 2.45
C MET A 388 10.04 17.22 1.73
N GLY A 389 9.24 16.34 2.32
CA GLY A 389 7.98 15.89 1.70
C GLY A 389 8.21 15.01 0.46
N ILE A 390 9.25 14.18 0.48
CA ILE A 390 9.53 13.23 -0.60
C ILE A 390 8.76 11.94 -0.36
N GLU A 391 8.02 11.44 -1.34
CA GLU A 391 7.33 10.15 -1.27
C GLU A 391 7.52 9.34 -2.55
N PHE A 392 7.03 8.10 -2.54
CA PHE A 392 7.09 7.20 -3.69
C PHE A 392 8.51 6.97 -4.24
N PRO A 393 9.47 6.53 -3.40
CA PRO A 393 10.85 6.34 -3.83
C PRO A 393 10.96 5.12 -4.74
N ARG A 394 11.64 5.32 -5.87
CA ARG A 394 11.83 4.37 -6.95
C ARG A 394 13.28 4.34 -7.40
N VAL A 395 13.70 3.18 -7.88
CA VAL A 395 14.99 2.96 -8.57
C VAL A 395 14.67 2.22 -9.86
N ASN A 396 15.66 2.07 -10.75
CA ASN A 396 15.53 1.13 -11.86
C ASN A 396 15.40 -0.29 -11.28
N ASP A 397 14.35 -1.02 -11.66
CA ASP A 397 14.05 -2.35 -11.12
C ASP A 397 15.19 -3.37 -11.36
N LYS A 398 16.05 -3.16 -12.36
CA LYS A 398 17.28 -3.94 -12.60
C LYS A 398 18.32 -3.83 -11.46
N PHE A 399 18.20 -2.82 -10.60
CA PHE A 399 19.16 -2.49 -9.55
C PHE A 399 18.57 -2.65 -8.13
N VAL A 400 17.34 -3.14 -7.99
CA VAL A 400 16.74 -3.44 -6.70
C VAL A 400 17.59 -4.46 -5.93
N GLY A 401 17.95 -4.13 -4.69
CA GLY A 401 18.82 -4.96 -3.84
C GLY A 401 20.30 -5.00 -4.26
N ARG A 402 20.71 -4.19 -5.24
CA ARG A 402 22.09 -4.07 -5.76
C ARG A 402 22.68 -2.71 -5.39
N LYS A 403 23.96 -2.51 -5.71
CA LYS A 403 24.54 -1.16 -5.72
C LYS A 403 23.90 -0.38 -6.86
N TYR A 404 23.44 0.83 -6.56
CA TYR A 404 22.78 1.75 -7.49
C TYR A 404 23.34 3.16 -7.30
N ARG A 405 23.13 4.02 -8.29
CA ARG A 405 23.54 5.42 -8.31
C ARG A 405 22.36 6.38 -8.39
N TYR A 406 21.25 5.96 -8.97
CA TYR A 406 20.11 6.83 -9.24
C TYR A 406 18.85 6.39 -8.51
N GLY A 407 18.11 7.37 -8.00
CA GLY A 407 16.79 7.17 -7.42
C GLY A 407 15.83 8.27 -7.86
N TYR A 408 14.53 7.98 -7.84
CA TYR A 408 13.47 8.88 -8.26
C TYR A 408 12.41 8.95 -7.18
N ALA A 409 11.75 10.09 -7.03
CA ALA A 409 10.67 10.23 -6.07
C ALA A 409 9.74 11.40 -6.44
N ALA A 410 8.54 11.39 -5.86
CA ALA A 410 7.61 12.50 -5.93
C ALA A 410 7.91 13.52 -4.82
N VAL A 411 7.79 14.81 -5.12
CA VAL A 411 8.00 15.90 -4.13
C VAL A 411 6.68 16.59 -3.86
N ALA A 412 6.29 16.64 -2.58
CA ALA A 412 5.03 17.20 -2.13
C ALA A 412 5.05 18.74 -2.14
N ASP A 413 3.95 19.34 -2.58
CA ASP A 413 3.62 20.75 -2.34
C ASP A 413 3.13 20.85 -0.89
N LEU A 414 4.02 21.22 0.02
CA LEU A 414 3.75 21.24 1.46
C LEU A 414 2.64 22.24 1.81
N ASP A 415 2.62 23.40 1.15
CA ASP A 415 1.64 24.44 1.40
C ASP A 415 0.23 24.01 0.99
N LYS A 416 0.09 23.44 -0.21
CA LYS A 416 -1.19 22.94 -0.69
C LYS A 416 -1.64 21.70 0.09
N THR A 417 -0.73 20.75 0.33
CA THR A 417 -1.01 19.55 1.13
C THR A 417 -1.53 19.92 2.51
N ARG A 418 -0.92 20.93 3.16
CA ARG A 418 -1.40 21.49 4.42
C ARG A 418 -2.78 22.13 4.31
N LYS A 419 -3.02 22.98 3.30
CA LYS A 419 -4.29 23.73 3.20
C LYS A 419 -5.47 22.84 2.85
N GLU A 420 -5.26 21.83 2.02
CA GLU A 420 -6.33 21.00 1.47
C GLU A 420 -6.44 19.62 2.14
N GLY A 421 -5.42 19.20 2.89
CA GLY A 421 -5.45 17.98 3.71
C GLY A 421 -5.27 16.68 2.94
N GLY A 422 -4.86 16.73 1.67
CA GLY A 422 -4.49 15.57 0.86
C GLY A 422 -3.07 15.73 0.29
N PRO A 423 -2.37 14.63 -0.08
CA PRO A 423 -1.05 14.72 -0.69
C PRO A 423 -1.11 15.26 -2.10
N TYR A 424 -0.42 16.38 -2.34
CA TYR A 424 -0.26 16.98 -3.66
C TYR A 424 1.20 16.96 -4.07
N TYR A 425 1.53 16.31 -5.19
CA TYR A 425 2.91 16.19 -5.66
C TYR A 425 3.13 17.02 -6.92
N PHE A 426 3.90 18.09 -6.83
CA PHE A 426 4.04 19.09 -7.90
C PHE A 426 5.32 18.92 -8.74
N LYS A 427 6.23 18.05 -8.29
CA LYS A 427 7.50 17.76 -8.97
C LYS A 427 7.91 16.31 -8.80
N VAL A 428 8.83 15.88 -9.67
CA VAL A 428 9.63 14.67 -9.52
C VAL A 428 11.08 15.05 -9.34
N VAL A 429 11.79 14.30 -8.49
CA VAL A 429 13.23 14.44 -8.25
C VAL A 429 13.96 13.20 -8.73
N LYS A 430 15.13 13.38 -9.34
CA LYS A 430 16.17 12.37 -9.58
C LYS A 430 17.35 12.65 -8.67
N PHE A 431 17.72 11.67 -7.86
CA PHE A 431 18.91 11.70 -7.03
C PHE A 431 20.08 11.03 -7.74
N ASP A 432 21.28 11.60 -7.60
CA ASP A 432 22.55 10.96 -7.95
C ASP A 432 23.38 10.79 -6.67
N PHE A 433 23.51 9.53 -6.24
CA PHE A 433 24.17 9.10 -5.01
C PHE A 433 25.70 9.00 -5.11
N SER A 434 26.30 9.29 -6.27
CA SER A 434 27.76 9.21 -6.46
C SER A 434 28.55 10.08 -5.48
N SER A 435 28.02 11.27 -5.13
CA SER A 435 28.68 12.18 -4.19
C SER A 435 28.66 11.70 -2.74
N VAL A 436 27.74 10.79 -2.39
CA VAL A 436 27.57 10.29 -1.02
C VAL A 436 28.12 8.89 -0.80
N GLU A 437 28.68 8.25 -1.83
CA GLU A 437 29.20 6.88 -1.77
C GLU A 437 30.18 6.64 -0.60
N THR A 438 31.05 7.62 -0.32
CA THR A 438 32.06 7.57 0.74
C THR A 438 31.51 7.84 2.15
N GLY A 439 30.20 8.04 2.30
CA GLY A 439 29.56 8.42 3.56
C GLY A 439 29.77 9.88 3.96
N LYS A 440 30.15 10.73 3.01
CA LYS A 440 30.36 12.18 3.19
C LYS A 440 29.61 12.96 2.11
N GLY A 441 29.52 14.28 2.27
CA GLY A 441 28.89 15.16 1.29
C GLY A 441 27.37 15.01 1.21
N LEU A 442 26.77 15.69 0.24
CA LEU A 442 25.32 15.71 -0.01
C LEU A 442 25.02 15.14 -1.40
N VAL A 443 23.85 14.54 -1.54
CA VAL A 443 23.32 13.98 -2.78
C VAL A 443 23.07 15.10 -3.78
N LYS A 444 23.25 14.80 -5.06
CA LYS A 444 22.84 15.73 -6.12
C LYS A 444 21.40 15.43 -6.50
N ALA A 445 20.62 16.47 -6.78
CA ALA A 445 19.23 16.36 -7.18
C ALA A 445 18.96 17.14 -8.47
N GLU A 446 18.19 16.54 -9.37
CA GLU A 446 17.63 17.15 -10.58
C GLU A 446 16.10 17.06 -10.49
N PHE A 447 15.37 18.07 -10.97
CA PHE A 447 13.92 18.15 -10.80
C PHE A 447 13.18 18.35 -12.12
N HIS A 448 12.05 17.66 -12.25
CA HIS A 448 11.01 17.97 -13.23
C HIS A 448 9.84 18.66 -12.51
N LYS A 449 9.43 19.85 -12.98
CA LYS A 449 8.23 20.53 -12.47
C LYS A 449 7.05 20.23 -13.39
N HIS A 450 5.93 19.78 -12.84
CA HIS A 450 4.73 19.52 -13.66
C HIS A 450 4.10 20.80 -14.21
N GLY A 451 4.41 21.95 -13.62
CA GLY A 451 3.79 23.24 -13.94
C GLY A 451 2.78 23.68 -12.86
N PRO A 452 2.28 24.91 -12.94
CA PRO A 452 1.36 25.46 -11.94
C PRO A 452 0.04 24.69 -11.94
N TYR A 453 -0.49 24.36 -10.76
CA TYR A 453 -1.75 23.63 -10.56
C TYR A 453 -1.79 22.22 -11.16
N ARG A 454 -0.61 21.63 -11.37
CA ARG A 454 -0.47 20.29 -11.95
C ARG A 454 0.20 19.35 -10.95
N PHE A 455 -0.43 18.21 -10.70
CA PHE A 455 -0.05 17.30 -9.63
C PHE A 455 0.05 15.86 -10.13
N GLY A 456 1.20 15.24 -9.90
CA GLY A 456 1.48 13.86 -10.25
C GLY A 456 1.27 12.90 -9.09
N GLY A 457 2.02 11.80 -9.13
CA GLY A 457 2.09 10.78 -8.08
C GLY A 457 3.38 9.99 -8.24
N GLU A 458 3.32 8.67 -8.06
CA GLU A 458 4.51 7.82 -8.17
C GLU A 458 5.16 7.85 -9.57
N PRO A 459 6.45 8.24 -9.67
CA PRO A 459 7.22 8.12 -10.91
C PRO A 459 7.65 6.67 -11.15
N VAL A 460 7.28 6.06 -12.27
CA VAL A 460 7.71 4.68 -12.60
C VAL A 460 8.82 4.70 -13.65
N PHE A 461 9.94 4.05 -13.35
CA PHE A 461 11.05 3.90 -14.29
C PHE A 461 10.76 2.79 -15.32
N VAL A 462 10.91 3.12 -16.60
CA VAL A 462 10.77 2.21 -17.74
C VAL A 462 12.12 2.11 -18.42
N ALA A 463 12.76 0.94 -18.30
CA ALA A 463 14.10 0.74 -18.84
C ALA A 463 14.07 0.66 -20.37
N ARG A 464 15.04 1.31 -21.04
CA ARG A 464 15.25 1.06 -22.47
C ARG A 464 15.63 -0.41 -22.69
N PRO A 465 14.98 -1.11 -23.63
CA PRO A 465 15.36 -2.49 -23.97
C PRO A 465 16.85 -2.59 -24.32
N GLY A 466 17.54 -3.59 -23.75
CA GLY A 466 18.97 -3.80 -23.97
C GLY A 466 19.92 -2.83 -23.27
N SER A 467 19.42 -1.82 -22.55
CA SER A 467 20.30 -0.88 -21.85
C SER A 467 21.09 -1.51 -20.70
N THR A 468 22.36 -1.10 -20.60
CA THR A 468 23.31 -1.40 -19.51
C THR A 468 23.49 -0.24 -18.54
N GLU A 469 23.06 0.97 -18.90
CA GLU A 469 23.20 2.17 -18.08
C GLU A 469 21.99 2.31 -17.15
N GLU A 470 22.23 2.70 -15.90
CA GLU A 470 21.23 2.63 -14.84
C GLU A 470 20.04 3.59 -15.04
N ASP A 471 20.30 4.79 -15.57
CA ASP A 471 19.28 5.82 -15.83
C ASP A 471 18.85 5.91 -17.29
N ASP A 472 19.24 4.95 -18.14
CA ASP A 472 18.84 4.96 -19.55
C ASP A 472 17.48 4.31 -19.77
N GLY A 473 16.50 5.20 -19.86
CA GLY A 473 15.10 4.86 -19.98
C GLY A 473 14.26 6.10 -19.76
N TRP A 474 13.06 5.90 -19.26
CA TRP A 474 12.08 6.96 -19.07
C TRP A 474 11.42 6.88 -17.72
N ILE A 475 10.92 8.03 -17.24
CA ILE A 475 9.95 8.08 -16.16
C ILE A 475 8.56 8.26 -16.78
N ILE A 476 7.63 7.39 -16.41
CA ILE A 476 6.22 7.52 -16.74
C ILE A 476 5.37 7.75 -15.48
N MET A 477 4.39 8.66 -15.56
CA MET A 477 3.40 8.86 -14.50
C MET A 477 2.14 9.54 -15.02
N PHE A 478 1.06 9.47 -14.24
CA PHE A 478 -0.13 10.29 -14.45
C PHE A 478 0.03 11.66 -13.79
N VAL A 479 -0.40 12.71 -14.48
CA VAL A 479 -0.42 14.10 -13.98
C VAL A 479 -1.84 14.64 -14.16
N TYR A 480 -2.41 15.18 -13.09
CA TYR A 480 -3.69 15.86 -13.09
C TYR A 480 -3.50 17.37 -13.16
N ASP A 481 -4.28 18.02 -14.01
CA ASP A 481 -4.30 19.48 -14.16
C ASP A 481 -5.61 20.02 -13.58
N GLU A 482 -5.50 20.74 -12.46
CA GLU A 482 -6.66 21.33 -11.78
C GLU A 482 -7.37 22.40 -12.61
N THR A 483 -6.67 23.07 -13.53
CA THR A 483 -7.24 24.17 -14.33
C THR A 483 -8.22 23.65 -15.38
N THR A 484 -8.01 22.42 -15.84
CA THR A 484 -8.86 21.76 -16.85
C THR A 484 -9.68 20.61 -16.27
N ALA A 485 -9.40 20.20 -15.02
CA ALA A 485 -9.94 19.00 -14.39
C ALA A 485 -9.68 17.71 -15.21
N GLN A 486 -8.58 17.67 -15.96
CA GLN A 486 -8.18 16.55 -16.81
C GLN A 486 -6.89 15.91 -16.33
N SER A 487 -6.66 14.67 -16.76
CA SER A 487 -5.41 13.96 -16.53
C SER A 487 -4.69 13.68 -17.84
N GLU A 488 -3.37 13.63 -17.76
CA GLU A 488 -2.50 13.16 -18.82
C GLU A 488 -1.52 12.12 -18.28
N ALA A 489 -0.95 11.30 -19.15
CA ALA A 489 0.28 10.58 -18.86
C ALA A 489 1.47 11.33 -19.46
N VAL A 490 2.54 11.48 -18.67
CA VAL A 490 3.79 12.11 -19.11
C VAL A 490 4.90 11.07 -19.18
N ILE A 491 5.73 11.17 -20.22
CA ILE A 491 6.94 10.36 -20.39
C ILE A 491 8.12 11.33 -20.43
N ILE A 492 9.08 11.17 -19.53
CA ILE A 492 10.24 12.05 -19.37
C ILE A 492 11.51 11.22 -19.58
N ASP A 493 12.49 11.75 -20.29
CA ASP A 493 13.81 11.12 -20.41
C ASP A 493 14.50 11.11 -19.03
N ALA A 494 14.79 9.92 -18.51
CA ALA A 494 15.35 9.77 -17.18
C ALA A 494 16.78 10.34 -17.05
N ARG A 495 17.52 10.50 -18.16
CA ARG A 495 18.84 11.15 -18.17
C ARG A 495 18.77 12.66 -18.11
N ARG A 496 17.64 13.25 -18.50
CA ARG A 496 17.44 14.68 -18.68
C ARG A 496 16.12 15.07 -18.03
N LEU A 497 16.02 14.82 -16.72
CA LEU A 497 14.76 14.92 -15.97
C LEU A 497 14.23 16.36 -15.98
N SER A 498 15.12 17.35 -16.00
CA SER A 498 14.79 18.78 -16.02
C SER A 498 14.27 19.31 -17.36
N GLU A 499 14.39 18.53 -18.44
CA GLU A 499 13.85 18.89 -19.75
C GLU A 499 12.33 18.65 -19.84
N GLU A 500 11.72 19.16 -20.92
CA GLU A 500 10.32 18.91 -21.22
C GLU A 500 10.04 17.41 -21.45
N PRO A 501 8.84 16.92 -21.12
CA PRO A 501 8.49 15.52 -21.37
C PRO A 501 8.62 15.19 -22.86
N VAL A 502 9.22 14.03 -23.16
CA VAL A 502 9.35 13.55 -24.55
C VAL A 502 8.00 13.22 -25.17
N ALA A 503 7.00 12.88 -24.35
CA ALA A 503 5.62 12.71 -24.77
C ALA A 503 4.64 13.09 -23.66
N ARG A 504 3.51 13.70 -24.04
CA ARG A 504 2.35 13.96 -23.18
C ARG A 504 1.11 13.37 -23.84
N ILE A 505 0.32 12.60 -23.10
CA ILE A 505 -0.79 11.79 -23.63
C ILE A 505 -2.08 12.21 -22.91
N ARG A 506 -3.08 12.73 -23.63
CA ARG A 506 -4.36 13.19 -23.04
C ARG A 506 -5.22 12.01 -22.70
N LEU A 507 -5.69 11.90 -21.46
CA LEU A 507 -6.60 10.82 -21.09
C LEU A 507 -8.05 11.25 -21.29
N PRO A 508 -8.91 10.41 -21.90
CA PRO A 508 -10.34 10.72 -22.11
C PRO A 508 -11.15 10.80 -20.81
N GLN A 509 -10.60 10.29 -19.70
CA GLN A 509 -11.18 10.39 -18.37
C GLN A 509 -10.09 10.77 -17.37
N ARG A 510 -10.48 11.56 -16.36
CA ARG A 510 -9.62 11.89 -15.21
C ARG A 510 -9.15 10.60 -14.53
N VAL A 511 -7.87 10.57 -14.18
CA VAL A 511 -7.25 9.54 -13.36
C VAL A 511 -7.09 10.13 -11.95
N PRO A 512 -7.85 9.65 -10.94
CA PRO A 512 -7.73 10.11 -9.57
C PRO A 512 -6.31 9.98 -9.01
N PHE A 513 -6.01 10.62 -7.90
CA PHE A 513 -4.78 10.28 -7.18
C PHE A 513 -4.84 8.81 -6.74
N GLY A 514 -3.70 8.13 -6.81
CA GLY A 514 -3.58 6.73 -6.44
C GLY A 514 -2.30 6.46 -5.67
N PHE A 515 -1.99 5.18 -5.51
CA PHE A 515 -0.81 4.73 -4.81
C PHE A 515 0.18 4.16 -5.81
N HIS A 516 0.51 2.87 -5.71
CA HIS A 516 1.64 2.32 -6.45
C HIS A 516 1.24 1.75 -7.81
N GLY A 517 2.14 1.90 -8.78
CA GLY A 517 2.05 1.38 -10.13
C GLY A 517 3.29 0.62 -10.57
N THR A 518 3.22 0.04 -11.75
CA THR A 518 4.34 -0.65 -12.40
C THR A 518 4.19 -0.56 -13.91
N TYR A 519 5.27 -0.82 -14.63
CA TYR A 519 5.24 -1.01 -16.07
C TYR A 519 5.32 -2.51 -16.36
N VAL A 520 4.28 -3.06 -16.99
CA VAL A 520 4.20 -4.45 -17.41
C VAL A 520 4.62 -4.53 -18.86
N TYR A 521 5.80 -5.08 -19.12
CA TYR A 521 6.34 -5.24 -20.47
C TYR A 521 5.53 -6.30 -21.24
N SER A 522 5.23 -6.04 -22.51
CA SER A 522 4.72 -7.08 -23.41
C SER A 522 5.86 -8.06 -23.72
N GLY A 523 5.58 -9.35 -23.51
CA GLY A 523 6.51 -10.45 -23.77
C GLY A 523 6.60 -10.84 -25.23
#